data_AF-A0A2H0M3R2-F1
#
_entry.id   AF-A0A2H0M3R2-F1
#
_cell.length_a   1.000
_cell.length_b   1.000
_cell.length_c   1.000
_cell.angle_alpha   90.00
_cell.angle_beta   90.00
_cell.angle_gamma   90.00
#
_symmetry.space_group_name_H-M   'P 1'
#
loop_
_entity.id
_entity.type
_entity.pdbx_description
1 polymer ?
#
loop_
_entity_poly.entity_id
_entity_poly.type
_entity_poly.pdbx_seq_one_letter_code
_entity_poly.pdbx_strand_id
1 'polypeptide(L)'
;MVVKIYTRRDKGNSIRFGLPFPEKPQRPKRIYQNIIYEGIKLQTFIEDGPSRLIWAQARKELNISESKLAHLLKIVNQLPADFIENMKSCNDPQMLKTFTGRTLLKISRLKTEKERRSEIKRLLP
;
A
#
# COMPACT_ATOMS: atom_id res chain seq x y z
N MET A 1 -30.73 -0.18 46.43
CA MET A 1 -30.40 -0.97 45.22
C MET A 1 -29.31 -0.21 44.46
N VAL A 2 -28.08 -0.74 44.35
CA VAL A 2 -26.96 -0.05 43.69
C VAL A 2 -26.84 -0.57 42.26
N VAL A 3 -27.11 0.27 41.26
CA VAL A 3 -27.00 -0.09 39.85
C VAL A 3 -25.62 0.29 39.35
N LYS A 4 -24.88 -0.68 38.78
CA LYS A 4 -23.57 -0.42 38.17
C LYS A 4 -23.75 0.46 36.92
N ILE A 5 -22.93 1.51 36.83
CA ILE A 5 -22.91 2.44 35.70
C ILE A 5 -21.64 2.18 34.89
N TYR A 6 -21.81 1.95 33.60
CA TYR A 6 -20.72 1.83 32.65
C TYR A 6 -20.73 3.06 31.73
N THR A 7 -19.58 3.68 31.53
CA THR A 7 -19.42 4.83 30.62
C THR A 7 -18.40 4.50 29.53
N ARG A 8 -18.67 4.94 28.29
CA ARG A 8 -17.77 4.72 27.15
C ARG A 8 -17.76 5.94 26.23
N ARG A 9 -16.55 6.38 25.85
CA ARG A 9 -16.35 7.36 24.78
C ARG A 9 -16.25 6.65 23.44
N ASP A 10 -17.18 6.96 22.54
CA ASP A 10 -17.16 6.52 21.14
C ASP A 10 -17.40 7.73 20.21
N LYS A 11 -18.60 7.90 19.63
CA LYS A 11 -18.99 9.14 18.90
C LYS A 11 -19.54 10.25 19.82
N GLY A 12 -19.52 10.01 21.13
CA GLY A 12 -20.02 10.86 22.21
C GLY A 12 -19.84 10.15 23.56
N ASN A 13 -20.40 10.70 24.63
CA ASN A 13 -20.46 10.02 25.92
C ASN A 13 -21.68 9.08 25.95
N SER A 14 -21.45 7.77 25.94
CA SER A 14 -22.49 6.77 26.14
C SER A 14 -22.48 6.25 27.58
N ILE A 15 -23.66 6.19 28.19
CA ILE A 15 -23.85 5.68 29.56
C ILE A 15 -24.79 4.47 29.49
N ARG A 16 -24.43 3.38 30.14
CA ARG A 16 -25.26 2.17 30.30
C ARG A 16 -25.39 1.81 31.77
N PHE A 17 -26.60 1.42 32.17
CA PHE A 17 -26.92 0.97 33.51
C PHE A 17 -27.11 -0.55 33.51
N GLY A 18 -26.59 -1.23 34.53
CA GLY A 18 -26.75 -2.67 34.72
C GLY A 18 -25.73 -3.52 33.97
N LEU A 19 -25.73 -3.49 32.65
CA LEU A 19 -24.85 -4.33 31.81
C LEU A 19 -23.68 -3.54 31.20
N PRO A 20 -22.48 -4.15 31.10
CA PRO A 20 -21.33 -3.53 30.45
C PRO A 20 -21.57 -3.29 28.95
N PHE A 21 -20.77 -2.40 28.36
CA PHE A 21 -20.76 -2.25 26.91
C PHE A 21 -20.21 -3.51 26.24
N PRO A 22 -20.72 -3.91 25.06
CA PRO A 22 -20.08 -4.94 24.27
C PRO A 22 -18.66 -4.50 23.91
N GLU A 23 -17.77 -5.47 23.71
CA GLU A 23 -16.42 -5.20 23.25
C GLU A 23 -16.43 -4.38 21.96
N LYS A 24 -15.44 -3.50 21.79
CA LYS A 24 -15.32 -2.76 20.53
C LYS A 24 -15.08 -3.79 19.41
N PRO A 25 -15.77 -3.70 18.26
CA PRO A 25 -15.41 -4.53 17.13
C PRO A 25 -13.93 -4.29 16.81
N GLN A 26 -13.13 -5.36 16.83
CA GLN A 26 -11.74 -5.25 16.44
C GLN A 26 -11.69 -4.83 14.97
N ARG A 27 -10.96 -3.75 14.67
CA ARG A 27 -10.78 -3.34 13.28
C ARG A 27 -10.04 -4.46 12.55
N PRO A 28 -10.47 -4.85 11.35
CA PRO A 28 -9.74 -5.85 10.58
C PRO A 28 -8.31 -5.37 10.37
N LYS A 29 -7.35 -6.30 10.50
CA LYS A 29 -5.94 -6.00 10.24
C LYS A 29 -5.79 -5.54 8.79
N ARG A 30 -5.03 -4.47 8.57
CA ARG A 30 -4.75 -3.99 7.21
C ARG A 30 -3.85 -5.02 6.52
N ILE A 31 -4.29 -5.47 5.35
CA ILE A 31 -3.47 -6.29 4.45
C ILE A 31 -2.70 -5.33 3.55
N TYR A 32 -1.37 -5.38 3.62
CA TYR A 32 -0.50 -4.56 2.78
C TYR A 32 -0.20 -5.33 1.49
N GLN A 33 -0.52 -4.73 0.34
CA GLN A 33 -0.25 -5.31 -0.96
C GLN A 33 1.16 -4.97 -1.43
N ASN A 34 1.81 -5.90 -2.13
CA ASN A 34 3.11 -5.66 -2.74
C ASN A 34 2.92 -4.86 -4.05
N ILE A 35 3.12 -3.55 -3.94
CA ILE A 35 2.96 -2.60 -5.05
C ILE A 35 4.01 -2.82 -6.15
N ILE A 36 5.21 -3.30 -5.79
CA ILE A 36 6.28 -3.58 -6.75
C ILE A 36 5.91 -4.80 -7.60
N TYR A 37 5.38 -5.84 -6.97
CA TYR A 37 4.84 -7.00 -7.67
C TYR A 37 3.73 -6.62 -8.67
N GLU A 38 2.77 -5.78 -8.25
CA GLU A 38 1.72 -5.26 -9.16
C GLU A 38 2.32 -4.49 -10.34
N GLY A 39 3.34 -3.67 -10.09
CA GLY A 39 4.01 -2.89 -11.12
C GLY A 39 4.78 -3.76 -12.13
N ILE A 40 5.46 -4.82 -11.68
CA ILE A 40 6.17 -5.74 -12.56
C ILE A 40 5.18 -6.54 -13.42
N LYS A 41 4.06 -7.00 -12.82
CA LYS A 41 2.98 -7.67 -13.56
C LYS A 41 2.41 -6.75 -14.65
N LEU A 42 2.27 -5.45 -14.35
CA LEU A 42 1.84 -4.47 -15.33
C LEU A 42 2.89 -4.25 -16.43
N GLN A 43 4.18 -4.18 -16.08
CA GLN A 43 5.26 -4.01 -17.05
C GLN A 43 5.34 -5.19 -18.04
N THR A 44 5.34 -6.42 -17.53
CA THR A 44 5.31 -7.64 -18.36
C THR A 44 4.09 -7.67 -19.27
N PHE A 45 2.91 -7.32 -18.76
CA PHE A 45 1.70 -7.21 -19.58
C PHE A 45 1.82 -6.17 -20.71
N ILE A 46 2.59 -5.11 -20.50
CA ILE A 46 2.85 -4.09 -21.54
C ILE A 46 3.85 -4.60 -22.57
N GLU A 47 4.92 -5.27 -22.13
CA GLU A 47 5.97 -5.79 -23.00
C GLU A 47 5.45 -6.90 -23.93
N ASP A 48 4.51 -7.73 -23.46
CA ASP A 48 3.92 -8.83 -24.23
C ASP A 48 2.80 -8.37 -25.20
N GLY A 49 2.41 -7.08 -25.19
CA GLY A 49 1.23 -6.56 -25.90
C GLY A 49 1.51 -5.73 -27.17
N PRO A 50 0.52 -5.56 -28.08
CA PRO A 50 0.64 -4.69 -29.25
C PRO A 50 0.63 -3.19 -28.90
N SER A 51 1.64 -2.46 -29.37
CA SER A 51 2.19 -1.19 -28.84
C SER A 51 1.27 0.01 -28.60
N ARG A 52 0.00 0.01 -29.04
CA ARG A 52 -0.90 1.19 -28.95
C ARG A 52 -2.19 0.99 -28.14
N LEU A 53 -2.66 -0.24 -27.94
CA LEU A 53 -3.93 -0.51 -27.22
C LEU A 53 -3.74 -0.79 -25.72
N ILE A 54 -2.49 -0.93 -25.28
CA ILE A 54 -2.12 -1.50 -23.99
C ILE A 54 -2.61 -0.67 -22.79
N TRP A 55 -2.58 0.67 -22.84
CA TRP A 55 -2.98 1.50 -21.68
C TRP A 55 -4.47 1.36 -21.37
N ALA A 56 -5.32 1.46 -22.39
CA ALA A 56 -6.76 1.34 -22.24
C ALA A 56 -7.18 -0.12 -21.92
N GLN A 57 -6.46 -1.10 -22.49
CA GLN A 57 -6.72 -2.51 -22.26
C GLN A 57 -6.25 -2.97 -20.88
N ALA A 58 -5.03 -2.62 -20.46
CA ALA A 58 -4.52 -2.88 -19.12
C ALA A 58 -5.42 -2.26 -18.04
N ARG A 59 -5.97 -1.07 -18.30
CA ARG A 59 -6.95 -0.42 -17.41
C ARG A 59 -8.20 -1.26 -17.22
N LYS A 60 -8.75 -1.82 -18.31
CA LYS A 60 -9.95 -2.68 -18.30
C LYS A 60 -9.67 -4.02 -17.63
N GLU A 61 -8.59 -4.69 -18.03
CA GLU A 61 -8.20 -6.02 -17.53
C GLU A 61 -7.86 -6.00 -16.04
N LEU A 62 -7.11 -4.99 -15.59
CA LEU A 62 -6.69 -4.89 -14.20
C LEU A 62 -7.70 -4.15 -13.31
N ASN A 63 -8.74 -3.55 -13.91
CA ASN A 63 -9.74 -2.72 -13.22
C ASN A 63 -9.11 -1.63 -12.34
N ILE A 64 -8.10 -0.94 -12.88
CA ILE A 64 -7.29 0.08 -12.18
C ILE A 64 -7.54 1.47 -12.80
N SER A 65 -7.41 2.55 -12.03
CA SER A 65 -7.45 3.90 -12.58
C SER A 65 -6.17 4.24 -13.36
N GLU A 66 -6.29 5.08 -14.40
CA GLU A 66 -5.15 5.54 -15.20
C GLU A 66 -4.05 6.19 -14.35
N SER A 67 -4.44 6.96 -13.34
CA SER A 67 -3.52 7.55 -12.36
C SER A 67 -2.73 6.51 -11.56
N LYS A 68 -3.37 5.41 -11.15
CA LYS A 68 -2.69 4.33 -10.44
C LYS A 68 -1.75 3.58 -11.39
N LEU A 69 -2.15 3.35 -12.63
CA LEU A 69 -1.30 2.74 -13.67
C LEU A 69 -0.02 3.56 -13.91
N ALA A 70 -0.16 4.88 -14.13
CA ALA A 70 0.98 5.77 -14.32
C ALA A 70 1.92 5.81 -13.09
N HIS A 71 1.37 5.80 -11.87
CA HIS A 71 2.16 5.72 -10.65
C HIS A 71 2.93 4.41 -10.53
N LEU A 72 2.30 3.27 -10.84
CA LEU A 72 2.95 1.95 -10.80
C LEU A 72 4.14 1.90 -11.77
N LEU A 73 3.94 2.31 -13.02
CA LEU A 73 5.02 2.35 -14.01
C LEU A 73 6.15 3.28 -13.59
N LYS A 74 5.81 4.46 -13.07
CA LYS A 74 6.82 5.39 -12.57
C LYS A 74 7.64 4.80 -11.42
N ILE A 75 7.00 4.07 -10.51
CA ILE A 75 7.67 3.40 -9.40
C ILE A 75 8.65 2.36 -9.92
N VAL A 76 8.21 1.46 -10.79
CA VAL A 76 9.07 0.38 -11.30
C VAL A 76 10.21 0.92 -12.15
N ASN A 77 9.97 1.91 -13.00
CA ASN A 77 11.00 2.43 -13.91
C ASN A 77 12.06 3.32 -13.23
N GLN A 78 11.79 3.84 -12.03
CA GLN A 78 12.70 4.79 -11.37
C GLN A 78 13.36 4.23 -10.11
N LEU A 79 12.86 3.12 -9.56
CA LEU A 79 13.52 2.50 -8.41
C LEU A 79 14.78 1.75 -8.85
N PRO A 80 15.79 1.63 -7.97
CA PRO A 80 16.98 0.82 -8.25
C PRO A 80 16.62 -0.64 -8.55
N ALA A 81 17.19 -1.22 -9.61
CA ALA A 81 16.91 -2.59 -10.02
C ALA A 81 17.13 -3.61 -8.89
N ASP A 82 18.27 -3.49 -8.18
CA ASP A 82 18.61 -4.33 -7.03
C ASP A 82 17.48 -4.34 -5.96
N PHE A 83 16.81 -3.20 -5.76
CA PHE A 83 15.72 -3.10 -4.79
C PHE A 83 14.44 -3.75 -5.32
N ILE A 84 14.14 -3.60 -6.61
CA ILE A 84 12.97 -4.19 -7.25
C ILE A 84 13.05 -5.72 -7.19
N GLU A 85 14.22 -6.30 -7.48
CA GLU A 85 14.43 -7.74 -7.40
C GLU A 85 14.20 -8.28 -5.99
N ASN A 86 14.79 -7.63 -4.99
CA ASN A 86 14.61 -7.99 -3.58
C ASN A 86 13.14 -7.89 -3.13
N MET A 87 12.42 -6.87 -3.61
CA MET A 87 11.04 -6.63 -3.22
C MET A 87 10.02 -7.45 -4.02
N LYS A 88 10.34 -7.96 -5.21
CA LYS A 88 9.42 -8.72 -6.07
C LYS A 88 8.82 -9.94 -5.36
N SER A 89 9.64 -10.61 -4.54
CA SER A 89 9.25 -11.81 -3.78
C SER A 89 9.05 -11.54 -2.28
N CYS A 90 9.08 -10.27 -1.87
CA CYS A 90 8.96 -9.90 -0.47
C CYS A 90 7.50 -10.00 -0.01
N ASN A 91 7.27 -10.85 1.00
CA ASN A 91 5.99 -11.03 1.69
C ASN A 91 6.05 -10.60 3.17
N ASP A 92 7.15 -9.96 3.59
CA ASP A 92 7.29 -9.49 4.97
C ASP A 92 6.31 -8.33 5.25
N PRO A 93 5.36 -8.49 6.19
CA PRO A 93 4.40 -7.45 6.52
C PRO A 93 5.03 -6.14 7.01
N GLN A 94 6.20 -6.19 7.68
CA GLN A 94 6.87 -4.97 8.16
C GLN A 94 7.43 -4.17 6.98
N MET A 95 8.12 -4.86 6.06
CA MET A 95 8.63 -4.25 4.83
C MET A 95 7.51 -3.67 3.96
N LEU A 96 6.41 -4.41 3.76
CA LEU A 96 5.26 -3.95 2.97
C LEU A 96 4.52 -2.77 3.64
N LYS A 97 4.55 -2.69 4.97
CA LYS A 97 4.01 -1.57 5.74
C LYS A 97 4.87 -0.31 5.58
N THR A 98 6.19 -0.45 5.52
CA THR A 98 7.13 0.66 5.30
C THR A 98 7.09 1.14 3.83
N PHE A 99 7.11 0.20 2.88
CA PHE A 99 7.15 0.47 1.45
C PHE A 99 5.76 0.44 0.79
N THR A 100 4.87 1.30 1.29
CA THR A 100 3.57 1.56 0.64
C THR A 100 3.71 2.23 -0.73
N GLY A 101 2.66 2.19 -1.55
CA GLY A 101 2.65 2.87 -2.85
C GLY A 101 2.93 4.38 -2.75
N ARG A 102 2.54 5.05 -1.65
CA ARG A 102 2.83 6.48 -1.44
C ARG A 102 4.31 6.73 -1.13
N THR A 103 4.94 5.88 -0.32
CA THR A 103 6.36 6.03 0.01
C THR A 103 7.22 5.72 -1.21
N LEU A 104 6.92 4.64 -1.91
CA LEU A 104 7.59 4.28 -3.17
C LEU A 104 7.44 5.38 -4.23
N LEU A 105 6.26 6.00 -4.35
CA LEU A 105 6.05 7.12 -5.27
C LEU A 105 6.84 8.38 -4.88
N LYS A 106 7.07 8.61 -3.57
CA LYS A 106 7.94 9.72 -3.13
C LYS A 106 9.39 9.44 -3.51
N ILE A 107 9.86 8.22 -3.28
CA ILE A 107 11.23 7.81 -3.62
C ILE A 107 11.44 7.90 -5.14
N SER A 108 10.49 7.42 -5.96
CA SER A 108 10.60 7.49 -7.42
C SER A 108 10.58 8.90 -8.01
N ARG A 109 10.21 9.92 -7.22
CA ARG A 109 10.26 11.34 -7.62
C ARG A 109 11.59 12.02 -7.30
N LEU A 110 12.48 11.38 -6.53
CA LEU A 110 13.81 11.90 -6.24
C LEU A 110 14.64 12.00 -7.53
N LYS A 111 15.50 13.01 -7.60
CA LYS A 111 16.20 13.35 -8.86
C LYS A 111 17.29 12.35 -9.18
N THR A 112 18.07 11.95 -8.18
CA THR A 112 19.24 11.11 -8.39
C THR A 112 19.03 9.70 -7.85
N GLU A 113 19.68 8.72 -8.49
CA GLU A 113 19.64 7.34 -8.01
C GLU A 113 20.26 7.20 -6.61
N LYS A 114 21.31 7.99 -6.32
CA LYS A 114 21.97 8.00 -5.01
C LYS A 114 21.02 8.43 -3.89
N GLU A 115 20.21 9.46 -4.12
CA GLU A 115 19.15 9.88 -3.17
C GLU A 115 18.13 8.77 -2.96
N ARG A 116 17.69 8.10 -4.04
CA ARG A 116 16.73 6.99 -3.95
C ARG A 116 17.28 5.85 -3.10
N ARG A 117 18.52 5.42 -3.37
CA ARG A 117 19.20 4.37 -2.59
C ARG A 117 19.37 4.79 -1.13
N SER A 118 19.69 6.06 -0.86
CA SER A 118 19.84 6.58 0.50
C SER A 118 18.52 6.56 1.29
N GLU A 119 17.42 7.02 0.68
CA GLU A 119 16.11 7.00 1.33
C GLU A 119 15.60 5.58 1.54
N ILE A 120 15.84 4.66 0.59
CA ILE A 120 15.54 3.24 0.78
C ILE A 120 16.30 2.70 2.00
N LYS A 121 17.62 2.93 2.09
CA LYS A 121 18.44 2.47 3.22
C LYS A 121 17.96 3.02 4.56
N ARG A 122 17.52 4.28 4.60
CA ARG A 122 16.98 4.91 5.81
C ARG A 122 15.67 4.26 6.29
N LEU A 123 14.87 3.75 5.35
CA LEU A 123 13.56 3.16 5.61
C LEU A 123 13.63 1.65 5.86
N LEU A 124 14.78 1.02 5.60
CA LEU A 124 15.00 -0.38 5.97
C LEU A 124 15.02 -0.49 7.51
N PRO A 125 14.22 -1.39 8.10
CA PRO A 125 14.22 -1.65 9.53
C PRO A 125 15.49 -2.37 10.01
#